data_AF-A0AAW9J7P8-F1
#
_entry.id   AF-A0AAW9J7P8-F1
#
_cell.length_a   1.000
_cell.length_b   1.000
_cell.length_c   1.000
_cell.angle_alpha   90.00
_cell.angle_beta   90.00
_cell.angle_gamma   90.00
#
_symmetry.space_group_name_H-M   'P 1'
#
loop_
_entity.id
_entity.type
_entity.pdbx_description
1 polymer ?
#
loop_
_entity_poly.entity_id
_entity_poly.type
_entity_poly.pdbx_seq_one_letter_code
_entity_poly.pdbx_strand_id
1 'polypeptide(L)'
;DERYTNFVNGSLKLGSIEIPYLVFYLAIVAAIMWFVWNKTKLGKNMFAIGGNPEAAAVSGVNLEKNIMIIFIISGVLYGLAGFLEAARAGSTTTSTGFNYELDAISACVVGGVSFTGGIGTIPGVLIGTVLLQVINYGLNFIGVNAYCQYIIRGLI
;
A
#
# COMPACT_ATOMS: atom_id res chain seq x y z
N ASP A 1 -25.24 1.95 -2.36
CA ASP A 1 -26.10 2.22 -1.19
C ASP A 1 -25.56 3.46 -0.47
N GLU A 2 -26.36 4.51 -0.26
CA GLU A 2 -25.85 5.81 0.20
C GLU A 2 -25.18 5.75 1.59
N ARG A 3 -25.58 4.80 2.44
CA ARG A 3 -24.91 4.54 3.73
C ARG A 3 -23.47 4.06 3.57
N TYR A 4 -23.21 3.24 2.56
CA TYR A 4 -21.89 2.68 2.26
C TYR A 4 -20.94 3.77 1.77
N THR A 5 -21.43 4.61 0.85
CA THR A 5 -20.66 5.70 0.26
C THR A 5 -20.40 6.81 1.30
N ASN A 6 -21.39 7.16 2.14
CA ASN A 6 -21.22 8.18 3.19
C ASN A 6 -20.29 7.75 4.34
N PHE A 7 -20.20 6.44 4.63
CA PHE A 7 -19.28 5.91 5.64
C PHE A 7 -17.80 6.06 5.25
N VAL A 8 -17.51 6.06 3.94
CA VAL A 8 -16.13 6.16 3.42
C VAL A 8 -15.81 7.56 2.89
N ASN A 9 -16.77 8.24 2.24
CA ASN A 9 -16.58 9.58 1.67
C ASN A 9 -16.97 10.74 2.62
N GLY A 10 -17.37 10.46 3.86
CA GLY A 10 -17.56 11.53 4.85
C GLY A 10 -16.27 12.32 5.05
N SER A 11 -16.42 13.61 5.38
CA SER A 11 -15.30 14.51 5.66
C SER A 11 -15.36 14.99 7.10
N LEU A 12 -14.21 14.93 7.78
CA LEU A 12 -14.02 15.62 9.06
C LEU A 12 -13.71 17.08 8.71
N LYS A 13 -14.65 17.98 9.02
CA LYS A 13 -14.45 19.42 8.87
C LYS A 13 -13.69 19.94 10.09
N LEU A 14 -12.38 20.15 9.95
CA LEU A 14 -11.59 20.87 10.94
C LEU A 14 -11.42 22.31 10.42
N GLY A 15 -12.41 23.17 10.68
CA GLY A 15 -12.43 24.55 10.20
C GLY A 15 -12.57 24.63 8.67
N SER A 16 -11.54 25.15 7.99
CA SER A 16 -11.50 25.38 6.53
C SER A 16 -10.96 24.21 5.70
N ILE A 17 -10.54 23.12 6.35
CA ILE A 17 -9.94 21.95 5.69
C ILE A 17 -10.91 20.77 5.84
N GLU A 18 -11.41 20.28 4.71
CA GLU A 18 -12.15 19.03 4.62
C GLU A 18 -11.15 17.88 4.48
N ILE A 19 -10.92 17.12 5.56
CA ILE A 19 -10.09 15.92 5.50
C ILE A 19 -11.00 14.72 5.21
N PRO A 20 -10.81 14.02 4.07
CA PRO A 20 -11.57 12.82 3.76
C PRO A 20 -11.30 11.71 4.80
N TYR A 21 -12.31 10.95 5.21
CA TYR A 21 -12.11 9.79 6.10
C TYR A 21 -11.12 8.76 5.53
N LEU A 22 -10.95 8.69 4.21
CA LEU A 22 -9.90 7.90 3.55
C LEU A 22 -8.48 8.19 4.09
N VAL A 23 -8.16 9.45 4.39
CA VAL A 23 -6.86 9.82 4.96
C VAL A 23 -6.73 9.30 6.39
N PHE A 24 -7.84 9.27 7.13
CA PHE A 24 -7.88 8.72 8.49
C PHE A 24 -7.70 7.20 8.49
N TYR A 25 -8.35 6.48 7.57
CA TYR A 25 -8.13 5.04 7.39
C TYR A 25 -6.68 4.73 7.01
N LEU A 26 -6.10 5.51 6.08
CA LEU A 26 -4.68 5.37 5.73
C LEU A 26 -3.76 5.61 6.94
N ALA A 27 -4.02 6.65 7.74
CA ALA A 27 -3.24 6.94 8.94
C ALA A 27 -3.32 5.82 9.98
N ILE A 28 -4.51 5.26 10.21
CA ILE A 28 -4.71 4.11 11.11
C ILE A 28 -3.93 2.89 10.63
N VAL A 29 -4.09 2.53 9.35
CA VAL A 29 -3.41 1.36 8.78
C VAL A 29 -1.89 1.55 8.82
N ALA A 30 -1.40 2.75 8.47
CA ALA A 30 0.01 3.09 8.56
C ALA A 30 0.54 3.00 10.00
N ALA A 31 -0.21 3.46 10.99
CA ALA A 31 0.17 3.37 12.40
C ALA A 31 0.20 1.92 12.90
N ILE A 32 -0.79 1.11 12.53
CA ILE A 32 -0.82 -0.32 12.86
C ILE A 32 0.38 -1.03 12.23
N MET A 33 0.63 -0.82 10.95
CA MET A 33 1.77 -1.43 10.27
C MET A 33 3.10 -0.94 10.85
N TRP A 34 3.21 0.34 11.20
CA TRP A 34 4.40 0.88 11.85
C TRP A 34 4.67 0.23 13.19
N PHE A 35 3.61 -0.02 13.97
CA PHE A 35 3.71 -0.75 15.23
C PHE A 35 4.11 -2.20 15.02
N VAL A 36 3.48 -2.90 14.06
CA VAL A 36 3.84 -4.29 13.72
C VAL A 36 5.31 -4.36 13.30
N TRP A 37 5.77 -3.45 12.46
CA TRP A 37 7.13 -3.46 11.94
C TRP A 37 8.19 -3.13 13.00
N ASN A 38 7.97 -2.11 13.83
CA ASN A 38 8.97 -1.65 14.79
C ASN A 38 8.93 -2.36 16.14
N LYS A 39 7.74 -2.73 16.62
CA LYS A 39 7.56 -3.23 18.00
C LYS A 39 7.35 -4.73 18.10
N THR A 40 7.02 -5.45 17.02
CA THR A 40 6.72 -6.89 17.11
C THR A 40 7.88 -7.78 16.65
N LYS A 41 7.86 -9.05 17.11
CA LYS A 41 8.79 -10.09 16.65
C LYS A 41 8.61 -10.38 15.16
N LEU A 42 7.40 -10.24 14.63
CA LEU A 42 7.09 -10.43 13.22
C LEU A 42 7.89 -9.48 12.33
N GLY A 43 7.92 -8.18 12.64
CA GLY A 43 8.69 -7.20 11.85
C GLY A 43 10.20 -7.51 11.78
N LYS A 44 10.81 -7.89 12.90
CA LYS A 44 12.22 -8.30 12.94
C LYS A 44 12.47 -9.60 12.17
N ASN A 45 11.56 -10.57 12.30
CA ASN A 45 11.67 -11.82 11.55
C ASN A 45 11.51 -11.59 10.04
N MET A 46 10.61 -10.70 9.62
CA MET A 46 10.41 -10.33 8.21
C MET A 46 11.69 -9.72 7.62
N PHE A 47 12.36 -8.84 8.37
CA PHE A 47 13.62 -8.24 7.95
C PHE A 47 14.75 -9.28 7.83
N ALA A 48 14.85 -10.19 8.80
CA ALA A 48 15.85 -11.27 8.79
C ALA A 48 15.64 -12.24 7.62
N ILE A 49 14.40 -12.66 7.36
CA ILE A 49 14.05 -13.53 6.23
C ILE A 49 14.37 -12.84 4.90
N GLY A 50 14.07 -11.54 4.81
CA GLY A 50 14.36 -10.76 3.60
C GLY A 50 15.86 -10.60 3.32
N GLY A 51 16.71 -10.47 4.33
CA GLY A 51 18.16 -10.33 4.11
C GLY A 51 18.85 -11.65 3.75
N ASN A 52 18.59 -12.70 4.52
CA ASN A 52 19.08 -14.04 4.23
C ASN A 52 18.14 -15.10 4.83
N PRO A 53 17.32 -15.79 4.01
CA PRO A 53 16.36 -16.78 4.49
C PRO A 53 17.04 -18.01 5.12
N GLU A 54 18.19 -18.44 4.61
CA GLU A 54 18.95 -19.57 5.13
C GLU A 54 19.52 -19.25 6.51
N ALA A 55 20.05 -18.03 6.68
CA ALA A 55 20.53 -17.53 7.97
C ALA A 55 19.39 -17.37 9.00
N ALA A 56 18.20 -16.96 8.56
CA ALA A 56 17.03 -16.87 9.42
C ALA A 56 16.58 -18.27 9.91
N ALA A 57 16.62 -19.27 9.03
CA ALA A 57 16.25 -20.65 9.37
C ALA A 57 17.16 -21.24 10.45
N VAL A 58 18.49 -21.06 10.32
CA VAL A 58 19.47 -21.53 11.32
C VAL A 58 19.40 -20.73 12.62
N SER A 59 18.88 -19.50 12.59
CA SER A 59 18.65 -18.67 13.78
C SER A 59 17.36 -19.02 14.54
N GLY A 60 16.69 -20.12 14.19
CA GLY A 60 15.48 -20.61 14.85
C GLY A 60 14.20 -19.86 14.43
N VAL A 61 14.24 -19.07 13.36
CA VAL A 61 13.05 -18.42 12.79
C VAL A 61 12.34 -19.44 11.89
N ASN A 62 11.07 -19.70 12.17
CA ASN A 62 10.27 -20.57 11.32
C ASN A 62 9.82 -19.80 10.06
N LEU A 63 10.46 -20.07 8.92
CA LEU A 63 10.21 -19.38 7.65
C LEU A 63 8.76 -19.61 7.18
N GLU A 64 8.31 -20.86 7.14
CA GLU A 64 7.00 -21.23 6.60
C GLU A 64 5.87 -20.50 7.33
N LYS A 65 5.91 -20.51 8.67
CA LYS A 65 4.89 -19.84 9.48
C LYS A 65 4.89 -18.33 9.29
N ASN A 66 6.07 -17.71 9.22
CA ASN A 66 6.16 -16.26 9.04
C ASN A 66 5.70 -15.83 7.65
N ILE A 67 6.11 -16.54 6.60
CA ILE A 67 5.67 -16.27 5.23
C ILE A 67 4.15 -16.40 5.13
N MET A 68 3.56 -17.44 5.71
CA MET A 68 2.10 -17.61 5.74
C MET A 68 1.38 -16.44 6.43
N ILE A 69 1.88 -15.99 7.58
CA ILE A 69 1.29 -14.84 8.30
C ILE A 69 1.39 -13.56 7.46
N ILE A 70 2.50 -13.34 6.75
CA ILE A 70 2.69 -12.16 5.89
C ILE A 70 1.64 -12.15 4.77
N PHE A 71 1.41 -13.29 4.12
CA PHE A 71 0.38 -13.40 3.07
C PHE A 71 -1.04 -13.18 3.61
N ILE A 72 -1.34 -13.68 4.82
CA ILE A 72 -2.65 -13.45 5.46
C ILE A 72 -2.86 -11.96 5.75
N ILE A 73 -1.87 -11.29 6.36
CA ILE A 73 -1.94 -9.85 6.65
C ILE A 73 -2.12 -9.06 5.36
N SER A 74 -1.34 -9.40 4.34
CA SER A 74 -1.42 -8.77 3.02
C SER A 74 -2.82 -8.93 2.40
N GLY A 75 -3.39 -10.14 2.44
CA GLY A 75 -4.75 -10.39 1.96
C GLY A 75 -5.84 -9.59 2.68
N VAL A 76 -5.73 -9.45 4.01
CA VAL A 76 -6.65 -8.62 4.80
C VAL A 76 -6.54 -7.14 4.39
N LEU A 77 -5.31 -6.65 4.19
CA LEU A 77 -5.07 -5.27 3.77
C LEU A 77 -5.58 -5.01 2.36
N TYR A 78 -5.37 -5.92 1.41
CA TYR A 78 -5.90 -5.81 0.05
C TYR A 78 -7.44 -5.83 0.05
N GLY A 79 -8.07 -6.68 0.86
CA GLY A 79 -9.52 -6.71 1.01
C GLY A 79 -10.08 -5.40 1.56
N LEU A 80 -9.44 -4.83 2.57
CA LEU A 80 -9.80 -3.51 3.12
C LEU A 80 -9.61 -2.39 2.09
N ALA A 81 -8.50 -2.41 1.35
CA ALA A 81 -8.23 -1.42 0.29
C ALA A 81 -9.28 -1.48 -0.82
N GLY A 82 -9.65 -2.67 -1.28
CA GLY A 82 -10.70 -2.86 -2.29
C GLY A 82 -12.08 -2.41 -1.81
N PHE A 83 -12.42 -2.68 -0.55
CA PHE A 83 -13.66 -2.20 0.08
C PHE A 83 -13.73 -0.66 0.09
N LEU A 84 -12.66 -0.01 0.56
CA LEU A 84 -12.55 1.45 0.60
C LEU A 84 -12.61 2.06 -0.80
N GLU A 85 -11.96 1.45 -1.79
CA GLU A 85 -11.94 1.94 -3.16
C GLU A 85 -13.30 1.82 -3.84
N ALA A 86 -14.02 0.70 -3.65
CA ALA A 86 -15.38 0.53 -4.14
C ALA A 86 -16.34 1.56 -3.52
N ALA A 87 -16.16 1.90 -2.25
CA ALA A 87 -16.95 2.92 -1.57
C ALA A 87 -16.62 4.34 -2.04
N ARG A 88 -15.35 4.61 -2.33
CA ARG A 88 -14.87 5.88 -2.90
C ARG A 88 -15.48 6.13 -4.29
N ALA A 89 -15.34 5.15 -5.18
CA ALA A 89 -15.75 5.27 -6.58
C ALA A 89 -17.28 5.24 -6.78
N GLY A 90 -18.05 4.66 -5.84
CA GLY A 90 -19.51 4.54 -5.92
C GLY A 90 -20.03 3.58 -7.00
N SER A 91 -19.21 3.29 -8.00
CA SER A 91 -19.40 2.28 -9.03
C SER A 91 -18.02 1.73 -9.45
N THR A 92 -17.90 0.41 -9.52
CA THR A 92 -16.67 -0.26 -9.94
C THR A 92 -16.89 -0.85 -11.32
N THR A 93 -16.04 -0.48 -12.28
CA THR A 93 -16.05 -1.04 -13.64
C THR A 93 -14.99 -2.14 -13.74
N THR A 94 -15.00 -2.98 -14.78
CA THR A 94 -13.97 -4.03 -14.99
C THR A 94 -12.55 -3.51 -15.11
N SER A 95 -12.39 -2.20 -15.37
CA SER A 95 -11.09 -1.53 -15.41
C SER A 95 -10.61 -1.02 -14.04
N THR A 96 -11.47 -0.98 -13.02
CA THR A 96 -11.12 -0.49 -11.68
C THR A 96 -10.29 -1.55 -10.96
N GLY A 97 -9.04 -1.23 -10.65
CA GLY A 97 -8.08 -2.17 -10.03
C GLY A 97 -7.12 -2.83 -11.01
N PHE A 98 -7.24 -2.58 -12.32
CA PHE A 98 -6.31 -3.14 -13.30
C PHE A 98 -4.91 -2.52 -13.13
N ASN A 99 -3.88 -3.36 -12.93
CA ASN A 99 -2.48 -2.99 -12.62
C ASN A 99 -2.26 -2.32 -11.25
N TYR A 100 -3.21 -2.35 -10.32
CA TYR A 100 -2.99 -1.78 -8.99
C TYR A 100 -1.93 -2.55 -8.20
N GLU A 101 -1.81 -3.85 -8.47
CA GLU A 101 -0.74 -4.70 -7.98
C GLU A 101 0.64 -4.23 -8.45
N LEU A 102 0.77 -3.87 -9.74
CA LEU A 102 2.02 -3.39 -10.31
C LEU A 102 2.35 -2.01 -9.76
N ASP A 103 1.38 -1.09 -9.73
CA ASP A 103 1.56 0.24 -9.15
C ASP A 103 1.95 0.18 -7.66
N ALA A 104 1.40 -0.77 -6.91
CA ALA A 104 1.76 -0.98 -5.51
C ALA A 104 3.21 -1.46 -5.35
N ILE A 105 3.67 -2.38 -6.20
CA ILE A 105 5.07 -2.86 -6.21
C ILE A 105 6.00 -1.71 -6.58
N SER A 106 5.72 -1.00 -7.68
CA SER A 106 6.54 0.13 -8.14
C SER A 106 6.60 1.24 -7.09
N ALA A 107 5.49 1.56 -6.42
CA ALA A 107 5.46 2.55 -5.35
C ALA A 107 6.33 2.15 -4.14
N CYS A 108 6.34 0.86 -3.77
CA CYS A 108 7.20 0.36 -2.70
C CYS A 108 8.69 0.45 -3.06
N VAL A 109 9.03 0.13 -4.32
CA VAL A 109 10.40 0.18 -4.83
C VAL A 109 10.91 1.61 -4.90
N VAL A 110 10.10 2.54 -5.43
CA VAL A 110 10.38 3.98 -5.43
C VAL A 110 10.54 4.51 -3.99
N GLY A 111 9.78 3.95 -3.04
CA GLY A 111 9.91 4.22 -1.61
C GLY A 111 11.17 3.65 -0.94
N GLY A 112 12.06 2.98 -1.68
CA GLY A 112 13.34 2.46 -1.20
C GLY A 112 13.29 1.05 -0.61
N VAL A 113 12.28 0.25 -0.93
CA VAL A 113 12.22 -1.17 -0.55
C VAL A 113 13.00 -2.02 -1.56
N SER A 114 13.84 -2.94 -1.08
CA SER A 114 14.63 -3.82 -1.93
C SER A 114 13.85 -5.05 -2.43
N PHE A 115 14.00 -5.40 -3.71
CA PHE A 115 13.52 -6.66 -4.29
C PHE A 115 14.22 -7.90 -3.71
N THR A 116 15.50 -7.77 -3.36
CA THR A 116 16.29 -8.85 -2.75
C THR A 116 16.07 -8.97 -1.24
N GLY A 117 15.26 -8.07 -0.65
CA GLY A 117 14.84 -8.10 0.74
C GLY A 117 15.85 -7.51 1.73
N GLY A 118 15.47 -7.46 3.00
CA GLY A 118 16.33 -7.01 4.10
C GLY A 118 16.57 -5.49 4.18
N ILE A 119 15.88 -4.69 3.35
CA ILE A 119 15.94 -3.23 3.40
C ILE A 119 14.55 -2.66 3.07
N GLY A 120 14.02 -1.81 3.94
CA GLY A 120 12.75 -1.12 3.73
C GLY A 120 12.23 -0.44 4.98
N THR A 121 11.58 0.72 4.80
CA THR A 121 10.92 1.44 5.89
C THR A 121 9.50 1.82 5.49
N ILE A 122 8.57 1.77 6.45
CA ILE A 122 7.19 2.20 6.25
C ILE A 122 7.07 3.67 5.82
N PRO A 123 7.77 4.64 6.42
CA PRO A 123 7.74 6.02 5.93
C PRO A 123 8.24 6.15 4.49
N GLY A 124 9.25 5.37 4.08
CA GLY A 124 9.71 5.32 2.68
C GLY A 124 8.61 4.88 1.72
N VAL A 125 7.88 3.81 2.05
CA VAL A 125 6.75 3.32 1.25
C VAL A 125 5.61 4.33 1.16
N LEU A 126 5.30 5.04 2.26
CA LEU A 126 4.28 6.09 2.25
C LEU A 126 4.68 7.26 1.34
N ILE A 127 5.94 7.67 1.35
CA ILE A 127 6.43 8.71 0.46
C ILE A 127 6.42 8.22 -0.99
N GLY A 128 6.86 6.98 -1.26
CA GLY A 128 6.87 6.38 -2.59
C GLY A 128 5.48 6.27 -3.21
N THR A 129 4.48 5.83 -2.43
CA THR A 129 3.07 5.77 -2.86
C THR A 129 2.49 7.14 -3.17
N VAL A 130 2.73 8.15 -2.32
CA VAL A 130 2.28 9.53 -2.59
C VAL A 130 2.97 10.08 -3.84
N LEU A 131 4.27 9.87 -4.00
CA LEU A 131 5.02 10.36 -5.15
C LEU A 131 4.52 9.75 -6.46
N LEU A 132 4.35 8.42 -6.50
CA LEU A 132 3.85 7.71 -7.67
C LEU A 132 2.41 8.16 -8.00
N GLN A 133 1.59 8.42 -6.99
CA GLN A 133 0.22 8.90 -7.20
C GLN A 133 0.17 10.34 -7.73
N VAL A 134 1.04 11.23 -7.25
CA VAL A 134 1.18 12.60 -7.76
C VAL A 134 1.61 12.59 -9.22
N ILE A 135 2.56 11.73 -9.61
CA ILE A 135 2.97 11.59 -11.00
C ILE A 135 1.79 11.13 -11.86
N ASN A 136 1.05 10.11 -11.42
CA ASN A 136 -0.09 9.58 -12.17
C ASN A 136 -1.21 10.62 -12.36
N TYR A 137 -1.61 11.31 -11.30
CA TYR A 137 -2.62 12.36 -11.41
C TYR A 137 -2.10 13.60 -12.17
N GLY A 138 -0.82 13.94 -12.03
CA GLY A 138 -0.19 15.04 -12.76
C GLY A 138 -0.16 14.79 -14.27
N LEU A 139 0.25 13.59 -14.70
CA LEU A 139 0.22 13.19 -16.11
C LEU A 139 -1.21 13.16 -16.67
N ASN A 140 -2.18 12.72 -15.87
CA ASN A 140 -3.59 12.75 -16.24
C ASN A 140 -4.10 14.20 -16.44
N PHE A 141 -3.73 15.13 -15.55
CA PHE A 141 -4.10 16.55 -15.67
C PHE A 141 -3.47 17.25 -16.88
N ILE A 142 -2.25 16.85 -17.27
CA ILE A 142 -1.58 17.36 -18.48
C ILE A 142 -2.21 16.80 -19.76
N GLY A 143 -3.18 15.89 -19.65
CA GLY A 143 -3.86 15.28 -20.80
C GLY A 143 -3.03 14.22 -21.51
N VAL A 144 -2.01 13.67 -20.83
CA VAL A 144 -1.21 12.57 -21.38
C VAL A 144 -2.10 11.34 -21.54
N ASN A 145 -2.11 10.78 -22.75
CA ASN A 145 -2.90 9.61 -23.10
C ASN A 145 -2.63 8.44 -22.12
N ALA A 146 -3.69 7.73 -21.71
CA ALA A 146 -3.62 6.59 -20.81
C ALA A 146 -2.62 5.51 -21.28
N TYR A 147 -2.46 5.31 -22.59
CA TYR A 147 -1.45 4.39 -23.14
C TYR A 147 -0.02 4.81 -22.78
N CYS A 148 0.30 6.11 -22.83
CA CYS A 148 1.61 6.62 -22.42
C CYS A 148 1.81 6.48 -20.90
N GLN A 149 0.75 6.60 -20.09
CA GLN A 149 0.83 6.36 -18.65
C GLN A 149 1.17 4.90 -18.34
N TYR A 150 0.59 3.93 -19.06
CA TYR A 150 0.95 2.52 -18.92
C TYR A 150 2.41 2.25 -19.31
N ILE A 151 2.91 2.88 -20.38
CA ILE A 151 4.32 2.76 -20.78
C ILE A 151 5.24 3.32 -19.68
N ILE A 152 4.92 4.48 -19.11
CA ILE A 152 5.71 5.09 -18.03
C ILE A 152 5.69 4.20 -16.78
N ARG A 153 4.54 3.65 -16.42
CA ARG A 153 4.42 2.71 -15.28
C ARG A 153 5.25 1.44 -15.49
N GLY A 154 5.25 0.89 -16.70
CA GLY A 154 6.07 -0.29 -17.02
C GLY A 154 7.57 -0.02 -17.11
N LEU A 155 7.97 1.25 -17.22
CA LEU A 155 9.37 1.67 -17.29
C LEU A 155 9.99 1.90 -15.89
N ILE A 156 9.16 2.16 -14.88
CA ILE A 156 9.54 2.34 -13.46
C ILE A 156 9.68 0.99 -12.78
#